data_AF-A0A013SM29-F1
#
_entry.id   AF-A0A013SM29-F1
#
_cell.length_a   1.000
_cell.length_b   1.000
_cell.length_c   1.000
_cell.angle_alpha   90.00
_cell.angle_beta   90.00
_cell.angle_gamma   90.00
#
_symmetry.space_group_name_H-M   'P 1'
#
loop_
_entity.id
_entity.type
_entity.pdbx_description
1 polymer ?
#
loop_
_entity_poly.entity_id
_entity_poly.type
_entity_poly.pdbx_seq_one_letter_code
_entity_poly.pdbx_strand_id
1 'polypeptide(L)'
;MSNSDIQKINTNEVMSAVTVFNKVVYLSGQVPKNTEQDVVGQTREILATIDELLALANTDKSRLLSAQLYLKNLSDFSTVNAIWVDWLKGCVAPSRATIQADLVNPDWLIEIAVMAAQK
;
A
#
# COMPACT_ATOMS: atom_id res chain seq x y z
N MET A 1 16.20 -15.83 17.57
CA MET A 1 15.55 -15.06 18.65
C MET A 1 14.33 -14.41 18.04
N SER A 2 13.12 -14.69 18.54
CA SER A 2 11.94 -13.92 18.12
C SER A 2 12.13 -12.50 18.61
N ASN A 3 12.24 -11.54 17.68
CA ASN A 3 12.23 -10.14 18.08
C ASN A 3 10.81 -9.83 18.57
N SER A 4 10.64 -9.80 19.89
CA SER A 4 9.36 -9.60 20.57
C SER A 4 9.00 -8.11 20.70
N ASP A 5 9.87 -7.21 20.25
CA ASP A 5 9.63 -5.78 20.25
C ASP A 5 9.01 -5.30 18.93
N ILE A 6 8.19 -4.24 19.04
CA ILE A 6 7.58 -3.58 17.89
C ILE A 6 8.64 -2.71 17.21
N GLN A 7 8.84 -2.93 15.91
CA GLN A 7 9.74 -2.13 15.07
C GLN A 7 8.95 -1.06 14.34
N LYS A 8 9.47 0.17 14.28
CA LYS A 8 8.85 1.30 13.58
C LYS A 8 9.87 1.95 12.65
N ILE A 9 9.52 2.12 11.38
CA ILE A 9 10.41 2.68 10.34
C ILE A 9 9.75 3.92 9.75
N ASN A 10 10.57 4.95 9.48
CA ASN A 10 10.15 6.25 8.95
C ASN A 10 9.02 6.87 9.79
N THR A 11 9.36 7.21 11.02
CA THR A 11 8.40 7.69 12.04
C THR A 11 8.42 9.21 12.15
N ASN A 12 7.25 9.80 12.35
CA ASN A 12 7.04 11.16 12.82
C ASN A 12 6.09 11.16 14.03
N GLU A 13 5.62 12.33 14.46
CA GLU A 13 4.76 12.47 15.65
C GLU A 13 3.35 11.86 15.49
N VAL A 14 2.90 11.61 14.26
CA VAL A 14 1.54 11.13 13.94
C VAL A 14 1.54 9.65 13.55
N MET A 15 2.54 9.20 12.79
CA MET A 15 2.58 7.85 12.23
C MET A 15 3.99 7.31 11.99
N SER A 16 4.06 6.00 11.76
CA SER A 16 5.22 5.32 11.16
C SER A 16 4.82 4.79 9.78
N ALA A 17 5.67 4.95 8.77
CA ALA A 17 5.37 4.40 7.44
C ALA A 17 5.29 2.87 7.46
N VAL A 18 6.14 2.22 8.27
CA VAL A 18 6.14 0.77 8.51
C VAL A 18 6.10 0.48 10.01
N THR A 19 5.25 -0.45 10.40
CA THR A 19 5.31 -1.11 11.73
C THR A 19 5.47 -2.61 11.54
N VAL A 20 6.39 -3.24 12.30
CA VAL A 20 6.60 -4.70 12.26
C VAL A 20 6.46 -5.28 13.65
N PHE A 21 5.65 -6.33 13.78
CA PHE A 21 5.52 -7.11 15.00
C PHE A 21 5.24 -8.57 14.67
N ASN A 22 5.94 -9.52 15.30
CA ASN A 22 5.79 -10.96 15.08
C ASN A 22 5.75 -11.36 13.59
N LYS A 23 6.69 -10.83 12.81
CA LYS A 23 6.79 -11.03 11.35
C LYS A 23 5.56 -10.57 10.55
N VAL A 24 4.69 -9.74 11.11
CA VAL A 24 3.64 -9.05 10.36
C VAL A 24 4.08 -7.61 10.14
N VAL A 25 4.06 -7.19 8.88
CA VAL A 25 4.39 -5.85 8.42
C VAL A 25 3.07 -5.11 8.15
N TYR A 26 2.94 -3.92 8.72
CA TYR A 26 1.85 -2.99 8.50
C TYR A 26 2.40 -1.76 7.82
N LEU A 27 1.87 -1.41 6.65
CA LEU A 27 2.12 -0.11 6.04
C LEU A 27 0.99 0.85 6.40
N SER A 28 1.35 2.11 6.68
CA SER A 28 0.37 3.18 6.71
C SER A 28 -0.30 3.35 5.33
N GLY A 29 -1.41 4.09 5.26
CA GLY A 29 -2.04 4.43 4.00
C GLY A 29 -1.07 5.13 3.06
N GLN A 30 -0.87 4.56 1.87
CA GLN A 30 0.01 5.12 0.86
C GLN A 30 -0.82 5.95 -0.11
N VAL A 31 -0.39 7.19 -0.28
CA VAL A 31 -1.05 8.26 -1.04
C VAL A 31 -0.06 8.84 -2.04
N PRO A 32 -0.52 9.45 -3.15
CA PRO A 32 0.39 10.00 -4.14
C PRO A 32 1.12 11.22 -3.60
N LYS A 33 2.39 11.36 -3.98
CA LYS A 33 3.22 12.54 -3.75
C LYS A 33 2.95 13.59 -4.83
N ASN A 34 2.72 13.15 -6.07
CA ASN A 34 2.36 14.04 -7.18
C ASN A 34 0.84 13.99 -7.45
N THR A 35 0.13 15.05 -7.05
CA THR A 35 -1.32 15.18 -7.21
C THR A 35 -1.76 15.69 -8.58
N GLU A 36 -0.84 16.12 -9.44
CA GLU A 36 -1.15 16.60 -10.79
C GLU A 36 -1.40 15.44 -11.78
N GLN A 37 -1.12 14.20 -11.37
CA GLN A 37 -1.31 13.01 -12.20
C GLN A 37 -2.73 12.49 -12.11
N ASP A 38 -3.14 11.79 -13.17
CA ASP A 38 -4.37 11.01 -13.19
C ASP A 38 -4.28 9.76 -12.28
N VAL A 39 -5.38 9.01 -12.20
CA VAL A 39 -5.45 7.81 -11.37
C VAL A 39 -4.41 6.75 -11.77
N VAL A 40 -3.99 6.71 -13.03
CA VAL A 40 -2.96 5.78 -13.52
C VAL A 40 -1.61 6.14 -12.90
N GLY A 41 -1.23 7.42 -13.00
CA GLY A 41 0.02 7.92 -12.44
C GLY A 41 0.06 7.78 -10.92
N GLN A 42 -0.99 8.24 -10.24
CA GLN A 42 -1.09 8.14 -8.77
C GLN A 42 -1.03 6.68 -8.29
N THR A 43 -1.74 5.76 -8.96
CA THR A 43 -1.70 4.33 -8.59
C THR A 43 -0.29 3.75 -8.74
N ARG A 44 0.41 4.06 -9.83
CA ARG A 44 1.79 3.56 -10.05
C ARG A 44 2.77 4.11 -9.03
N GLU A 45 2.68 5.38 -8.69
CA GLU A 45 3.52 6.02 -7.67
C GLU A 45 3.30 5.39 -6.29
N ILE A 46 2.05 5.13 -5.91
CA ILE A 46 1.72 4.45 -4.66
C ILE A 46 2.29 3.03 -4.63
N LEU A 47 2.11 2.26 -5.70
CA LEU A 47 2.61 0.88 -5.76
C LEU A 47 4.16 0.82 -5.71
N ALA A 48 4.84 1.78 -6.32
CA ALA A 48 6.30 1.92 -6.19
C ALA A 48 6.71 2.25 -4.74
N THR A 49 5.98 3.15 -4.08
CA THR A 49 6.23 3.47 -2.66
C THR A 49 5.97 2.26 -1.76
N ILE A 50 4.95 1.44 -2.05
CA ILE A 50 4.69 0.18 -1.34
C ILE A 50 5.87 -0.78 -1.50
N ASP A 51 6.40 -0.97 -2.72
CA ASP A 51 7.56 -1.82 -2.96
C ASP A 51 8.78 -1.37 -2.14
N GLU A 52 9.07 -0.06 -2.10
CA GLU A 52 10.15 0.52 -1.30
C GLU A 52 9.98 0.23 0.21
N LEU A 53 8.79 0.46 0.74
CA LEU A 53 8.50 0.25 2.17
C LEU A 53 8.50 -1.23 2.58
N LEU A 54 8.01 -2.13 1.72
CA LEU A 54 8.09 -3.57 1.94
C LEU A 54 9.55 -4.04 1.97
N ALA A 55 10.40 -3.50 1.09
CA ALA A 55 11.83 -3.81 1.07
C ALA A 55 12.53 -3.38 2.38
N LEU A 56 12.22 -2.19 2.92
CA LEU A 56 12.71 -1.75 4.23
C LEU A 56 12.33 -2.71 5.36
N ALA A 57 11.18 -3.40 5.23
CA ALA A 57 10.68 -4.36 6.19
C ALA A 57 11.17 -5.81 5.93
N ASN A 58 12.16 -6.01 5.06
CA ASN A 58 12.66 -7.33 4.64
C ASN A 58 11.54 -8.26 4.11
N THR A 59 10.66 -7.72 3.27
CA THR A 59 9.64 -8.46 2.56
C THR A 59 9.40 -7.89 1.15
N ASP A 60 8.41 -8.40 0.44
CA ASP A 60 8.03 -7.94 -0.89
C ASP A 60 6.54 -8.27 -1.17
N LYS A 61 6.04 -7.79 -2.30
CA LYS A 61 4.64 -7.93 -2.71
C LYS A 61 4.14 -9.37 -2.88
N SER A 62 5.03 -10.36 -3.01
CA SER A 62 4.61 -11.77 -3.04
C SER A 62 4.10 -12.28 -1.70
N ARG A 63 4.32 -11.53 -0.63
CA ARG A 63 3.96 -11.88 0.75
C ARG A 63 2.88 -11.01 1.35
N LEU A 64 2.13 -10.30 0.52
CA LEU A 64 0.96 -9.55 0.97
C LEU A 64 -0.05 -10.49 1.64
N LEU A 65 -0.52 -10.10 2.81
CA LEU A 65 -1.60 -10.77 3.55
C LEU A 65 -2.94 -10.12 3.21
N SER A 66 -2.96 -8.79 3.17
CA SER A 66 -4.15 -8.02 2.85
C SER A 66 -3.82 -6.72 2.12
N ALA A 67 -4.76 -6.24 1.32
CA ALA A 67 -4.74 -4.92 0.71
C ALA A 67 -6.13 -4.26 0.79
N GLN A 68 -6.16 -3.01 1.24
CA GLN A 68 -7.36 -2.19 1.27
C GLN A 68 -7.13 -0.99 0.36
N LEU A 69 -7.98 -0.84 -0.65
CA LEU A 69 -7.94 0.28 -1.57
C LEU A 69 -9.15 1.18 -1.34
N TYR A 70 -8.89 2.49 -1.32
CA TYR A 70 -9.90 3.53 -1.24
C TYR A 70 -9.83 4.34 -2.52
N LEU A 71 -10.87 4.26 -3.35
CA LEU A 71 -10.97 5.03 -4.59
C LEU A 71 -11.85 6.25 -4.38
N LYS A 72 -11.43 7.39 -4.93
CA LYS A 72 -12.29 8.57 -4.94
C LYS A 72 -13.51 8.38 -5.85
N ASN A 73 -13.30 7.82 -7.04
CA ASN A 73 -14.37 7.53 -8.02
C ASN A 73 -14.37 6.06 -8.43
N LEU A 74 -15.52 5.38 -8.35
CA LEU A 74 -15.63 3.99 -8.82
C LEU A 74 -15.49 3.81 -10.33
N SER A 75 -15.60 4.89 -11.11
CA SER A 75 -15.30 4.86 -12.55
C SER A 75 -13.87 4.40 -12.85
N ASP A 76 -12.94 4.64 -11.92
CA ASP A 76 -11.53 4.31 -12.07
C ASP A 76 -11.21 2.85 -11.72
N PHE A 77 -12.18 2.09 -11.21
CA PHE A 77 -11.98 0.75 -10.66
C PHE A 77 -11.35 -0.24 -11.66
N SER A 78 -11.82 -0.24 -12.91
CA SER A 78 -11.30 -1.13 -13.96
C SER A 78 -9.85 -0.80 -14.32
N THR A 79 -9.52 0.49 -14.44
CA THR A 79 -8.18 1.01 -14.69
C THR A 79 -7.21 0.63 -13.57
N VAL A 80 -7.60 0.86 -12.32
CA VAL A 80 -6.78 0.52 -11.14
C VAL A 80 -6.57 -0.99 -11.04
N ASN A 81 -7.58 -1.81 -11.35
CA ASN A 81 -7.44 -3.26 -11.38
C ASN A 81 -6.43 -3.74 -12.42
N ALA A 82 -6.41 -3.14 -13.61
CA ALA A 82 -5.43 -3.50 -14.63
C ALA A 82 -3.99 -3.23 -14.15
N ILE A 83 -3.75 -2.08 -13.52
CA ILE A 83 -2.44 -1.72 -12.95
C ILE A 83 -2.06 -2.65 -11.79
N TRP A 84 -3.01 -2.95 -10.90
CA TRP A 84 -2.80 -3.87 -9.79
C TRP A 84 -2.40 -5.28 -10.26
N VAL A 85 -3.08 -5.80 -11.29
CA VAL A 85 -2.79 -7.11 -11.87
C VAL A 85 -1.40 -7.13 -12.51
N ASP A 86 -1.03 -6.08 -13.24
CA ASP A 86 0.29 -5.97 -13.85
C ASP A 86 1.39 -5.87 -12.78
N TRP A 87 1.18 -5.06 -11.74
CA TRP A 87 2.13 -4.92 -10.63
C TRP A 87 2.33 -6.22 -9.85
N LEU A 88 1.27 -7.02 -9.64
CA LEU A 88 1.36 -8.33 -8.98
C LEU A 88 1.78 -9.48 -9.90
N LYS A 89 2.09 -9.23 -11.18
CA LYS A 89 2.40 -10.30 -12.13
C LYS A 89 3.48 -11.25 -11.60
N GLY A 90 3.15 -12.54 -11.56
CA GLY A 90 4.02 -13.59 -11.01
C GLY A 90 3.83 -13.86 -9.51
N CYS A 91 2.96 -13.14 -8.82
CA CYS A 91 2.61 -13.34 -7.42
C CYS A 91 1.17 -13.87 -7.26
N VAL A 92 0.88 -14.52 -6.14
CA VAL A 92 -0.51 -14.86 -5.76
C VAL A 92 -1.16 -13.61 -5.16
N ALA A 93 -2.37 -13.27 -5.62
CA ALA A 93 -3.09 -12.11 -5.12
C ALA A 93 -3.46 -12.26 -3.63
N PRO A 94 -3.34 -11.19 -2.81
CA PRO A 94 -3.74 -11.22 -1.41
C PRO A 94 -5.27 -11.13 -1.24
N SER A 95 -5.74 -11.35 -0.02
CA SER A 95 -7.07 -10.87 0.37
C SER A 95 -7.18 -9.37 0.11
N ARG A 96 -8.19 -8.94 -0.65
CA ARG A 96 -8.30 -7.54 -1.07
C ARG A 96 -9.73 -7.03 -0.94
N ALA A 97 -9.87 -5.80 -0.45
CA ALA A 97 -11.10 -5.05 -0.48
C ALA A 97 -10.90 -3.70 -1.18
N THR A 98 -11.95 -3.19 -1.82
CA THR A 98 -11.94 -1.89 -2.48
C THR A 98 -13.29 -1.23 -2.25
N ILE A 99 -13.27 0.02 -1.80
CA ILE A 99 -14.47 0.84 -1.59
C ILE A 99 -14.30 2.21 -2.24
N GLN A 100 -15.41 2.92 -2.39
CA GLN A 100 -15.38 4.35 -2.70
C GLN A 100 -15.32 5.15 -1.39
N ALA A 101 -14.50 6.19 -1.33
CA ALA A 101 -14.42 7.12 -0.20
C ALA A 101 -13.88 8.49 -0.62
N ASP A 102 -14.29 9.55 0.08
CA ASP A 102 -13.58 10.82 0.05
C ASP A 102 -12.24 10.70 0.79
N LEU A 103 -11.19 11.29 0.23
CA LEU A 103 -9.83 11.25 0.78
C LEU A 103 -9.47 12.59 1.44
N VAL A 104 -8.49 12.56 2.36
CA VAL A 104 -8.11 13.74 3.18
C VAL A 104 -7.63 14.90 2.32
N ASN A 105 -6.79 14.61 1.31
CA ASN A 105 -6.48 15.59 0.27
C ASN A 105 -7.48 15.41 -0.89
N PRO A 106 -8.22 16.46 -1.27
CA PRO A 106 -9.14 16.42 -2.40
C PRO A 106 -8.48 16.02 -3.73
N ASP A 107 -7.18 16.22 -3.91
CA ASP A 107 -6.49 15.89 -5.17
C ASP A 107 -6.00 14.43 -5.21
N TRP A 108 -6.15 13.68 -4.11
CA TRP A 108 -5.90 12.24 -4.12
C TRP A 108 -7.07 11.51 -4.77
N LEU A 109 -6.74 10.64 -5.72
CA LEU A 109 -7.71 9.79 -6.44
C LEU A 109 -7.76 8.36 -5.87
N ILE A 110 -6.72 7.97 -5.14
CA ILE A 110 -6.57 6.64 -4.56
C ILE A 110 -5.67 6.67 -3.31
N GLU A 111 -6.00 5.82 -2.34
CA GLU A 111 -5.15 5.46 -1.21
C GLU A 111 -5.10 3.93 -1.08
N ILE A 112 -3.92 3.38 -0.75
CA ILE A 112 -3.73 1.93 -0.58
C ILE A 112 -3.03 1.64 0.76
N ALA A 113 -3.66 0.82 1.60
CA ALA A 113 -3.05 0.28 2.81
C ALA A 113 -2.83 -1.23 2.65
N VAL A 114 -1.68 -1.74 3.09
CA VAL A 114 -1.33 -3.15 2.96
C VAL A 114 -0.75 -3.74 4.23
N MET A 115 -0.94 -5.05 4.39
CA MET A 115 -0.23 -5.86 5.36
C MET A 115 0.53 -6.97 4.63
N ALA A 116 1.70 -7.35 5.13
CA ALA A 116 2.52 -8.40 4.57
C ALA A 116 3.17 -9.28 5.65
N ALA A 117 3.63 -10.46 5.26
CA ALA A 117 4.45 -11.31 6.12
C ALA A 117 5.94 -11.05 5.86
N GLN A 118 6.73 -10.84 6.91
CA GLN A 118 8.18 -10.68 6.86
C GLN A 118 8.90 -12.03 6.63
N LYS A 119 10.06 -12.00 5.94
CA LYS A 119 10.97 -13.15 5.74
C LYS A 119 11.47 -13.75 7.07
#